data_AF-A0ABD5Z9V7-F1
#
_entry.id   AF-A0ABD5Z9V7-F1
#
_cell.length_a   1.000
_cell.length_b   1.000
_cell.length_c   1.000
_cell.angle_alpha   90.00
_cell.angle_beta   90.00
_cell.angle_gamma   90.00
#
_symmetry.space_group_name_H-M   'P 1'
#
loop_
_entity.id
_entity.type
_entity.pdbx_description
1 polymer ?
#
loop_
_entity_poly.entity_id
_entity_poly.type
_entity_poly.pdbx_seq_one_letter_code
_entity_poly.pdbx_strand_id
1 'polypeptide(L)'
;MPGTPDPVLGSQFVTHAIAVAVSLVSVATVVLLRERFEHVNGRSLALGALYGSTAIAVWYLARVVTDALADSFSGPLGATIGVVALGFVLLVALFLGVARLYATRGLIVPLLALFAITELVWWSFLHVRAETDALGMFVMLAPFFAAGVLVLAALEYIARRLWKRLGRGGDSSRSPT
;
A
#
# COMPACT_ATOMS: atom_id res chain seq x y z
N MET A 1 18.21 1.08 -27.76
CA MET A 1 17.19 0.21 -27.15
C MET A 1 16.67 0.93 -25.92
N PRO A 2 15.35 0.96 -25.65
CA PRO A 2 14.87 1.47 -24.36
C PRO A 2 15.55 0.62 -23.29
N GLY A 3 16.44 1.24 -22.51
CA GLY A 3 17.13 0.56 -21.42
C GLY A 3 16.12 0.24 -20.33
N THR A 4 16.22 -0.94 -19.74
CA THR A 4 15.52 -1.23 -18.49
C THR A 4 15.85 -0.12 -17.49
N PRO A 5 14.87 0.48 -16.80
CA PRO A 5 15.14 1.57 -15.86
C PRO A 5 16.25 1.18 -14.89
N ASP A 6 17.26 2.04 -14.76
CA ASP A 6 18.36 1.74 -13.85
C ASP A 6 17.87 1.87 -12.39
N PRO A 7 18.13 0.87 -11.55
CA PRO A 7 17.82 0.96 -10.13
C PRO A 7 18.71 2.03 -9.47
N VAL A 8 18.13 2.86 -8.60
CA VAL A 8 18.88 3.92 -7.87
C VAL A 8 20.03 3.35 -7.05
N LEU A 9 19.88 2.11 -6.58
CA LEU A 9 20.88 1.41 -5.77
C LEU A 9 21.92 0.66 -6.60
N GLY A 10 21.91 0.80 -7.92
CA GLY A 10 22.81 0.11 -8.85
C GLY A 10 22.54 -1.39 -9.01
N SER A 11 21.59 -1.97 -8.25
CA SER A 11 21.22 -3.39 -8.31
C SER A 11 19.71 -3.58 -8.20
N GLN A 12 19.12 -4.26 -9.18
CA GLN A 12 17.69 -4.59 -9.21
C GLN A 12 17.30 -5.49 -8.02
N PHE A 13 18.18 -6.43 -7.69
CA PHE A 13 17.98 -7.33 -6.56
C PHE A 13 17.91 -6.58 -5.24
N VAL A 14 18.81 -5.62 -5.01
CA VAL A 14 18.83 -4.80 -3.79
C VAL A 14 17.57 -3.95 -3.70
N THR A 15 17.17 -3.30 -4.79
CA THR A 15 15.92 -2.51 -4.84
C THR A 15 14.69 -3.36 -4.51
N HIS A 16 14.59 -4.55 -5.10
CA HIS A 16 13.49 -5.46 -4.83
C HIS A 16 13.50 -5.97 -3.38
N ALA A 17 14.67 -6.34 -2.84
CA ALA A 17 14.82 -6.76 -1.46
C ALA A 17 14.38 -5.68 -0.47
N ILE A 18 14.71 -4.40 -0.72
CA ILE A 18 14.25 -3.28 0.11
C ILE A 18 12.74 -3.10 0.01
N ALA A 19 12.17 -3.17 -1.20
CA ALA A 19 10.72 -3.06 -1.38
C ALA A 19 9.97 -4.15 -0.61
N VAL A 20 10.42 -5.41 -0.71
CA VAL A 20 9.88 -6.55 0.06
C VAL A 20 10.03 -6.31 1.57
N ALA A 21 11.22 -5.90 2.04
CA ALA A 21 11.46 -5.65 3.45
C ALA A 21 10.51 -4.59 4.01
N VAL A 22 10.29 -3.50 3.28
CA VAL A 22 9.37 -2.44 3.70
C VAL A 22 7.91 -2.89 3.68
N SER A 23 7.52 -3.70 2.70
CA SER A 23 6.19 -4.31 2.67
C SER A 23 5.95 -5.23 3.87
N LEU A 24 6.94 -6.06 4.22
CA LEU A 24 6.87 -6.91 5.41
C LEU A 24 6.77 -6.06 6.69
N VAL A 25 7.60 -5.03 6.82
CA VAL A 25 7.55 -4.11 7.98
C VAL A 25 6.20 -3.41 8.08
N SER A 26 5.62 -2.99 6.95
CA SER A 26 4.32 -2.32 6.91
C SER A 26 3.20 -3.25 7.36
N VAL A 27 3.17 -4.49 6.84
CA VAL A 27 2.22 -5.52 7.28
C VAL A 27 2.44 -5.88 8.75
N ALA A 28 3.68 -6.09 9.18
CA ALA A 28 4.01 -6.40 10.57
C ALA A 28 3.57 -5.26 11.51
N THR A 29 3.74 -4.01 11.10
CA THR A 29 3.27 -2.84 11.87
C THR A 29 1.76 -2.89 12.06
N VAL A 30 0.99 -3.21 11.02
CA VAL A 30 -0.47 -3.35 11.11
C VAL A 30 -0.86 -4.53 12.01
N VAL A 31 -0.16 -5.64 11.93
CA VAL A 31 -0.43 -6.85 12.73
C VAL A 31 -0.12 -6.61 14.21
N LEU A 32 1.05 -6.07 14.53
CA LEU A 32 1.54 -5.86 15.89
C LEU A 32 0.80 -4.71 16.59
N LEU A 33 0.40 -3.67 15.84
CA LEU A 33 -0.29 -2.50 16.39
C LEU A 33 -1.79 -2.51 16.10
N ARG A 34 -2.38 -3.70 15.89
CA ARG A 34 -3.79 -3.88 15.50
C ARG A 34 -4.77 -3.02 16.30
N GLU A 35 -4.65 -3.02 17.63
CA GLU A 35 -5.53 -2.27 18.54
C GLU A 35 -5.52 -0.76 18.27
N ARG A 36 -4.39 -0.22 17.76
CA ARG A 36 -4.25 1.20 17.44
C ARG A 36 -5.09 1.60 16.22
N PHE A 37 -5.45 0.65 15.36
CA PHE A 37 -6.18 0.90 14.11
C PHE A 37 -7.69 0.63 14.20
N GLU A 38 -8.19 0.12 15.32
CA GLU A 38 -9.63 -0.08 15.54
C GLU A 38 -10.39 1.26 15.51
N HIS A 39 -9.76 2.32 16.03
CA HIS A 39 -10.31 3.66 16.09
C HIS A 39 -9.43 4.64 15.30
N VAL A 40 -10.07 5.56 14.56
CA VAL A 40 -9.35 6.69 13.95
C VAL A 40 -9.04 7.67 15.07
N ASN A 41 -7.78 7.69 15.47
CA ASN A 41 -7.27 8.57 16.52
C ASN A 41 -5.93 9.16 16.07
N GLY A 42 -5.38 10.09 16.86
CA GLY A 42 -4.11 10.73 16.51
C GLY A 42 -2.96 9.75 16.31
N ARG A 43 -2.96 8.58 16.99
CA ARG A 43 -1.89 7.58 16.84
C ARG A 43 -1.98 6.81 15.53
N SER A 44 -3.18 6.37 15.12
CA SER A 44 -3.34 5.71 13.82
C SER A 44 -3.05 6.68 12.68
N LEU A 45 -3.52 7.92 12.77
CA LEU A 45 -3.18 8.97 11.80
C LEU A 45 -1.67 9.24 11.75
N ALA A 46 -0.98 9.30 12.88
CA ALA A 46 0.47 9.49 12.94
C ALA A 46 1.22 8.35 12.25
N LEU A 47 0.80 7.09 12.43
CA LEU A 47 1.40 5.94 11.76
C LEU A 47 1.17 5.97 10.24
N GLY A 48 -0.05 6.31 9.82
CA GLY A 48 -0.35 6.48 8.39
C GLY A 48 0.47 7.62 7.77
N ALA A 49 0.54 8.77 8.46
CA ALA A 49 1.35 9.91 8.03
C ALA A 49 2.84 9.57 7.98
N LEU A 50 3.36 8.80 8.95
CA LEU A 50 4.74 8.32 8.93
C LEU A 50 5.01 7.45 7.69
N TYR A 51 4.11 6.51 7.38
CA TYR A 51 4.20 5.69 6.18
C TYR A 51 4.19 6.55 4.90
N GLY A 52 3.20 7.45 4.77
CA GLY A 52 3.07 8.35 3.62
C GLY A 52 4.29 9.25 3.44
N SER A 53 4.76 9.88 4.51
CA SER A 53 5.93 10.77 4.49
C SER A 53 7.19 10.01 4.11
N THR A 54 7.37 8.78 4.61
CA THR A 54 8.53 7.94 4.27
C THR A 54 8.53 7.59 2.79
N ALA A 55 7.38 7.18 2.23
CA ALA A 55 7.26 6.87 0.82
C ALA A 55 7.52 8.09 -0.09
N ILE A 56 6.98 9.26 0.27
CA ILE A 56 7.25 10.52 -0.46
C ILE A 56 8.73 10.92 -0.35
N ALA A 57 9.33 10.78 0.83
CA ALA A 57 10.75 11.07 1.03
C ALA A 57 11.64 10.17 0.17
N VAL A 58 11.31 8.89 0.04
CA VAL A 58 12.04 7.94 -0.82
C VAL A 58 11.89 8.33 -2.29
N TRP A 59 10.67 8.62 -2.75
CA TRP A 59 10.45 9.11 -4.13
C TRP A 59 11.27 10.37 -4.43
N TYR A 60 11.29 11.32 -3.50
CA TYR A 60 12.01 12.58 -3.63
C TYR A 60 13.52 12.34 -3.66
N LEU A 61 14.05 11.59 -2.69
CA LEU A 61 15.48 11.31 -2.58
C LEU A 61 16.01 10.53 -3.78
N ALA A 62 15.24 9.55 -4.26
CA ALA A 62 15.58 8.79 -5.46
C ALA A 62 15.77 9.69 -6.69
N ARG A 63 14.95 10.74 -6.84
CA ARG A 63 15.07 11.73 -7.92
C ARG A 63 16.23 12.71 -7.72
N VAL A 64 16.50 13.10 -6.47
CA VAL A 64 17.66 13.95 -6.15
C VAL A 64 18.96 13.23 -6.50
N VAL A 65 19.10 11.95 -6.14
CA VAL A 65 20.33 11.17 -6.37
C VAL A 65 20.58 10.84 -7.84
N THR A 66 19.54 10.86 -8.67
CA THR A 66 19.60 10.53 -10.10
C THR A 66 19.49 11.73 -11.03
N ASP A 67 19.56 12.95 -10.48
CA ASP A 67 19.39 14.23 -11.19
C ASP A 67 18.06 14.37 -11.97
N ALA A 68 17.10 13.47 -11.74
CA ALA A 68 15.79 13.45 -12.40
C ALA A 68 14.76 14.39 -11.74
N LEU A 69 15.18 15.16 -10.73
CA LEU A 69 14.28 16.07 -10.01
C LEU A 69 13.83 17.22 -10.92
N ALA A 70 14.74 17.80 -11.72
CA ALA A 70 14.42 18.93 -12.59
C ALA A 70 13.29 18.60 -13.58
N ASP A 71 13.30 17.39 -14.14
CA ASP A 71 12.27 16.93 -15.08
C ASP A 71 10.90 16.80 -14.41
N SER A 72 10.85 16.38 -13.15
CA SER A 72 9.61 16.23 -12.37
C SER A 72 8.96 17.58 -11.99
N PHE A 73 9.73 18.68 -12.03
CA PHE A 73 9.29 20.04 -11.71
C PHE A 73 9.27 20.97 -12.94
N SER A 74 9.37 20.40 -14.15
CA SER A 74 9.32 21.15 -15.41
C SER A 74 7.94 21.75 -15.72
N GLY A 75 6.88 21.25 -15.08
CA GLY A 75 5.51 21.74 -15.21
C GLY A 75 5.15 22.88 -14.23
N PRO A 76 3.88 23.33 -14.23
CA PRO A 76 3.40 24.33 -13.27
C PRO A 76 3.59 23.84 -11.82
N LEU A 77 4.27 24.63 -10.98
CA LEU A 77 4.58 24.27 -9.59
C LEU A 77 3.35 23.80 -8.79
N GLY A 78 2.20 24.46 -8.99
CA GLY A 78 0.94 24.08 -8.34
C GLY A 78 0.45 22.67 -8.70
N ALA A 79 0.68 22.23 -9.94
CA ALA A 79 0.33 20.88 -10.38
C ALA A 79 1.23 19.83 -9.70
N THR A 80 2.55 20.07 -9.64
CA THR A 80 3.49 19.15 -8.97
C THR A 80 3.20 19.04 -7.47
N ILE A 81 2.96 20.17 -6.78
CA ILE A 81 2.56 20.16 -5.37
C ILE A 81 1.24 19.41 -5.18
N GLY A 82 0.27 19.61 -6.09
CA GLY A 82 -1.00 18.89 -6.08
C GLY A 82 -0.83 17.38 -6.20
N VAL A 83 0.02 16.90 -7.11
CA VAL A 83 0.32 15.47 -7.28
C VAL A 83 0.99 14.89 -6.03
N VAL A 84 1.97 15.60 -5.45
CA VAL A 84 2.65 15.17 -4.22
C VAL A 84 1.67 15.09 -3.04
N ALA A 85 0.87 16.13 -2.84
CA ALA A 85 -0.12 16.17 -1.77
C ALA A 85 -1.19 15.07 -1.93
N LEU A 86 -1.70 14.88 -3.15
CA LEU A 86 -2.69 13.84 -3.44
C LEU A 86 -2.09 12.44 -3.27
N GLY A 87 -0.87 12.21 -3.75
CA GLY A 87 -0.13 10.96 -3.57
C GLY A 87 0.07 10.63 -2.09
N PHE A 88 0.48 11.61 -1.29
CA PHE A 88 0.57 11.46 0.16
C PHE A 88 -0.77 11.03 0.78
N VAL A 89 -1.86 11.75 0.49
CA VAL A 89 -3.20 11.43 1.01
C VAL A 89 -3.63 10.01 0.62
N LEU A 90 -3.40 9.62 -0.63
CA LEU A 90 -3.75 8.28 -1.14
C LEU A 90 -2.94 7.18 -0.47
N LEU A 91 -1.64 7.37 -0.25
CA LEU A 91 -0.79 6.42 0.48
C LEU A 91 -1.28 6.23 1.92
N VAL A 92 -1.56 7.33 2.62
CA VAL A 92 -2.09 7.31 3.98
C VAL A 92 -3.44 6.59 4.01
N ALA A 93 -4.36 6.95 3.10
CA ALA A 93 -5.70 6.38 3.05
C ALA A 93 -5.70 4.88 2.74
N LEU A 94 -4.88 4.43 1.79
CA LEU A 94 -4.73 3.00 1.46
C LEU A 94 -4.19 2.22 2.66
N PHE A 95 -3.11 2.70 3.27
CA PHE A 95 -2.51 2.07 4.44
C PHE A 95 -3.51 1.96 5.60
N LEU A 96 -4.16 3.07 5.98
CA LEU A 96 -5.13 3.10 7.08
C LEU A 96 -6.38 2.30 6.76
N GLY A 97 -6.86 2.33 5.52
CA GLY A 97 -8.01 1.57 5.05
C GLY A 97 -7.79 0.07 5.23
N VAL A 98 -6.66 -0.45 4.75
CA VAL A 98 -6.29 -1.86 4.95
C VAL A 98 -6.11 -2.18 6.43
N ALA A 99 -5.37 -1.35 7.17
CA ALA A 99 -5.11 -1.58 8.58
C ALA A 99 -6.40 -1.67 9.39
N ARG A 100 -7.39 -0.83 9.07
CA ARG A 100 -8.71 -0.83 9.70
C ARG A 100 -9.53 -2.06 9.33
N LEU A 101 -9.50 -2.50 8.07
CA LEU A 101 -10.18 -3.74 7.65
C LEU A 101 -9.64 -4.95 8.43
N TYR A 102 -8.33 -5.03 8.59
CA TYR A 102 -7.71 -6.07 9.40
C TYR A 102 -8.08 -5.91 10.89
N ALA A 103 -7.94 -4.72 11.47
CA ALA A 103 -8.18 -4.51 12.89
C ALA A 103 -9.63 -4.83 13.30
N THR A 104 -10.59 -4.30 12.55
CA THR A 104 -12.02 -4.39 12.88
C THR A 104 -12.70 -5.68 12.42
N ARG A 105 -12.25 -6.29 11.32
CA ARG A 105 -12.90 -7.48 10.72
C ARG A 105 -12.01 -8.72 10.69
N GLY A 106 -10.72 -8.60 11.01
CA GLY A 106 -9.76 -9.70 10.95
C GLY A 106 -9.54 -10.26 9.55
N LEU A 107 -9.70 -9.41 8.52
CA LEU A 107 -9.54 -9.78 7.11
C LEU A 107 -8.05 -9.80 6.74
N ILE A 108 -7.56 -10.94 6.25
CA ILE A 108 -6.15 -11.19 5.97
C ILE A 108 -5.82 -10.87 4.51
N VAL A 109 -6.74 -11.07 3.57
CA VAL A 109 -6.51 -10.81 2.14
C VAL A 109 -6.17 -9.34 1.87
N PRO A 110 -6.80 -8.35 2.54
CA PRO A 110 -6.37 -6.95 2.45
C PRO A 110 -4.92 -6.72 2.87
N LEU A 111 -4.37 -7.48 3.84
CA LEU A 111 -2.96 -7.36 4.22
C LEU A 111 -2.02 -7.85 3.12
N LEU A 112 -2.39 -8.91 2.41
CA LEU A 112 -1.63 -9.38 1.24
C LEU A 112 -1.67 -8.34 0.11
N ALA A 113 -2.81 -7.68 -0.07
CA ALA A 113 -2.92 -6.59 -1.03
C ALA A 113 -2.03 -5.39 -0.62
N LEU A 114 -2.01 -5.03 0.67
CA LEU A 114 -1.11 -3.99 1.18
C LEU A 114 0.36 -4.35 0.93
N PHE A 115 0.76 -5.59 1.19
CA PHE A 115 2.11 -6.08 0.88
C PHE A 115 2.46 -5.82 -0.59
N ALA A 116 1.62 -6.31 -1.51
CA ALA A 116 1.87 -6.19 -2.95
C ALA A 116 1.88 -4.74 -3.44
N ILE A 117 0.96 -3.90 -2.93
CA ILE A 117 0.88 -2.48 -3.30
C ILE A 117 2.10 -1.72 -2.76
N THR A 118 2.46 -1.90 -1.49
CA THR A 118 3.64 -1.26 -0.90
C THR A 118 4.91 -1.67 -1.64
N GLU A 119 5.02 -2.94 -2.01
CA GLU A 119 6.17 -3.48 -2.74
C GLU A 119 6.27 -2.82 -4.11
N LEU A 120 5.17 -2.83 -4.87
CA LEU A 120 5.10 -2.21 -6.19
C LEU A 120 5.43 -0.72 -6.14
N VAL A 121 4.88 0.02 -5.17
CA VAL A 121 5.12 1.46 -5.01
C VAL A 121 6.59 1.73 -4.70
N TRP A 122 7.16 1.05 -3.71
CA TRP A 122 8.56 1.24 -3.32
C TRP A 122 9.54 0.82 -4.41
N TRP A 123 9.27 -0.30 -5.07
CA TRP A 123 10.05 -0.77 -6.20
C TRP A 123 10.01 0.26 -7.35
N SER A 124 8.84 0.83 -7.64
CA SER A 124 8.66 1.85 -8.68
C SER A 124 9.34 3.17 -8.32
N PHE A 125 9.32 3.57 -7.04
CA PHE A 125 9.98 4.80 -6.59
C PHE A 125 11.51 4.70 -6.63
N LEU A 126 12.05 3.51 -6.41
CA LEU A 126 13.49 3.25 -6.43
C LEU A 126 14.04 2.86 -7.82
N HIS A 127 13.18 2.67 -8.82
CA HIS A 127 13.57 2.53 -10.23
C HIS A 127 13.42 3.88 -10.92
N VAL A 128 14.47 4.70 -10.86
CA VAL A 128 14.48 6.05 -11.45
C VAL A 128 15.31 6.05 -12.71
N ARG A 129 14.61 5.96 -13.85
CA ARG A 129 15.05 6.33 -15.22
C ARG A 129 14.02 6.01 -16.30
N ALA A 130 12.82 5.52 -15.95
CA ALA A 130 11.71 5.58 -16.88
C ALA A 130 11.35 7.07 -17.07
N GLU A 131 11.08 7.48 -18.30
CA GLU A 131 10.54 8.79 -18.69
C GLU A 131 9.20 9.15 -17.99
N THR A 132 8.78 8.36 -17.01
CA THR A 132 7.45 8.34 -16.44
C THR A 132 7.50 8.59 -14.94
N ASP A 133 6.75 9.60 -14.51
CA ASP A 133 6.65 9.96 -13.11
C ASP A 133 5.87 8.89 -12.33
N ALA A 134 6.61 8.02 -11.63
CA ALA A 134 6.05 6.95 -10.80
C ALA A 134 5.02 7.44 -9.77
N LEU A 135 5.16 8.66 -9.23
CA LEU A 135 4.19 9.20 -8.29
C LEU A 135 2.91 9.65 -9.00
N GLY A 136 3.02 10.34 -10.13
CA GLY A 136 1.88 10.64 -11.00
C GLY A 136 1.13 9.38 -11.44
N MET A 137 1.86 8.32 -11.85
CA MET A 137 1.26 7.01 -12.15
C MET A 137 0.54 6.40 -10.94
N PHE A 138 1.18 6.43 -9.77
CA PHE A 138 0.55 5.96 -8.54
C PHE A 138 -0.74 6.73 -8.24
N VAL A 139 -0.73 8.06 -8.35
CA VAL A 139 -1.92 8.90 -8.12
C VAL A 139 -3.06 8.50 -9.06
N MET A 140 -2.75 8.23 -10.33
CA MET A 140 -3.73 7.76 -11.31
C MET A 140 -4.24 6.33 -11.01
N LEU A 141 -3.38 5.43 -10.54
CA LEU A 141 -3.70 4.02 -10.29
C LEU A 141 -4.27 3.75 -8.89
N ALA A 142 -4.05 4.63 -7.92
CA ALA A 142 -4.49 4.45 -6.54
C ALA A 142 -5.99 4.18 -6.36
N PRO A 143 -6.91 4.80 -7.13
CA PRO A 143 -8.33 4.43 -7.09
C PRO A 143 -8.58 2.97 -7.45
N PHE A 144 -7.83 2.41 -8.41
CA PHE A 144 -7.93 1.00 -8.79
C PHE A 144 -7.36 0.07 -7.72
N PHE A 145 -6.25 0.46 -7.07
CA PHE A 145 -5.73 -0.28 -5.91
C PHE A 145 -6.74 -0.28 -4.77
N ALA A 146 -7.35 0.86 -4.45
CA ALA A 146 -8.37 0.97 -3.41
C ALA A 146 -9.59 0.09 -3.75
N ALA A 147 -10.09 0.15 -4.98
CA ALA A 147 -11.18 -0.70 -5.44
C ALA A 147 -10.83 -2.19 -5.36
N GLY A 148 -9.63 -2.59 -5.80
CA GLY A 148 -9.14 -3.97 -5.73
C GLY A 148 -9.08 -4.49 -4.29
N VAL A 149 -8.54 -3.69 -3.36
CA VAL A 149 -8.51 -4.01 -1.93
C VAL A 149 -9.94 -4.21 -1.39
N LEU A 150 -10.88 -3.33 -1.73
CA LEU A 150 -12.27 -3.43 -1.27
C LEU A 150 -12.98 -4.66 -1.84
N VAL A 151 -12.77 -4.99 -3.12
CA VAL A 151 -13.30 -6.20 -3.74
C VAL A 151 -12.75 -7.45 -3.06
N LEU A 152 -11.44 -7.52 -2.85
CA LEU A 152 -10.80 -8.63 -2.14
C LEU A 152 -11.32 -8.77 -0.70
N ALA A 153 -11.48 -7.66 0.01
CA ALA A 153 -12.06 -7.62 1.35
C ALA A 153 -13.50 -8.14 1.36
N ALA A 154 -14.32 -7.73 0.38
CA ALA A 154 -15.70 -8.17 0.24
C ALA A 154 -15.78 -9.67 -0.04
N LEU A 155 -14.94 -10.18 -0.95
CA LEU A 155 -14.86 -11.61 -1.27
C LEU A 155 -14.48 -12.44 -0.04
N GLU A 156 -13.44 -12.04 0.69
CA GLU A 156 -13.02 -12.72 1.92
C GLU A 156 -14.14 -12.70 2.97
N TYR A 157 -14.79 -11.55 3.14
CA TYR A 157 -15.89 -11.40 4.09
C TYR A 157 -17.08 -12.32 3.75
N ILE A 158 -17.48 -12.37 2.48
CA ILE A 158 -18.57 -13.23 2.00
C ILE A 158 -18.20 -14.71 2.20
N ALA A 159 -16.99 -15.12 1.80
CA ALA A 159 -16.52 -16.49 1.95
C ALA A 159 -16.56 -16.94 3.43
N ARG A 160 -16.03 -16.12 4.35
CA ARG A 160 -16.08 -16.38 5.79
C ARG A 160 -17.50 -16.48 6.33
N ARG A 161 -18.43 -15.65 5.83
CA ARG A 161 -19.83 -15.66 6.26
C ARG A 161 -20.57 -16.90 5.77
N LEU A 162 -20.34 -17.32 4.52
CA LEU A 162 -20.93 -18.53 3.95
C LEU A 162 -20.41 -19.79 4.67
N TRP A 163 -19.10 -19.86 4.91
CA TRP A 163 -18.50 -20.97 5.66
C TRP A 163 -19.12 -21.17 7.05
N LYS A 164 -19.30 -20.08 7.80
CA LYS A 164 -19.94 -20.12 9.13
C LYS A 164 -21.41 -20.56 9.09
N ARG A 165 -22.12 -20.31 7.99
CA ARG A 165 -23.52 -20.76 7.81
C ARG A 165 -23.59 -22.25 7.50
N LEU A 166 -22.70 -22.74 6.64
CA LEU A 166 -22.63 -24.17 6.30
C LEU A 166 -22.20 -25.02 7.49
N GLY A 167 -21.22 -24.57 8.27
CA GLY A 167 -20.76 -25.30 9.46
C GLY A 167 -21.81 -25.43 10.57
N ARG A 168 -22.69 -24.43 10.75
CA ARG A 168 -23.77 -24.48 11.76
C ARG A 168 -24.96 -25.37 11.39
N GLY A 169 -25.13 -25.71 10.11
CA GLY A 169 -26.19 -26.60 9.65
C GLY A 169 -25.91 -28.09 9.88
N GLY A 170 -24.67 -28.46 10.21
CA GLY A 170 -24.28 -29.86 10.46
C GLY A 170 -24.58 -30.35 11.88
N ASP A 171 -24.55 -29.46 12.88
CA ASP A 171 -24.69 -29.84 14.29
C ASP A 171 -26.13 -30.13 14.73
N SER A 172 -27.15 -29.79 13.93
CA SER A 172 -28.56 -30.05 14.25
C SER A 172 -29.04 -31.47 13.94
N SER A 173 -28.14 -32.39 13.53
CA SER A 173 -28.50 -33.77 13.14
C SER A 173 -28.07 -34.84 14.16
N ARG A 174 -27.53 -34.47 15.33
CA ARG A 174 -27.22 -35.39 16.42
C ARG A 174 -28.09 -35.13 17.65
N SER A 175 -29.34 -35.58 17.61
CA SER A 175 -30.10 -35.89 18.82
C SER A 175 -29.77 -37.32 19.24
N PRO A 176 -29.14 -37.57 20.40
CA PRO A 176 -29.09 -38.91 20.97
C PRO A 176 -30.46 -39.24 21.57
N THR A 177 -31.13 -40.22 20.98
CA THR A 177 -32.20 -41.02 21.62
C THR A 177 -31.60 -42.00 22.60
#